data_AF-A0A6M3LS40-F1
#
_entry.id   AF-A0A6M3LS40-F1
#
_cell.length_a   1.000
_cell.length_b   1.000
_cell.length_c   1.000
_cell.angle_alpha   90.00
_cell.angle_beta   90.00
_cell.angle_gamma   90.00
#
_symmetry.space_group_name_H-M   'P 1'
#
loop_
_entity.id
_entity.type
_entity.pdbx_description
1 polymer ?
#
loop_
_entity_poly.entity_id
_entity_poly.type
_entity_poly.pdbx_seq_one_letter_code
_entity_poly.pdbx_strand_id
1 'polypeptide(L)'
;TEVKNSIIHKSNENRKIQSDINQLEKEIAEIKFYNSNIESQKKEIDRRIKSIREEDNPYFDLKNKAELRLNDIIADYKHYKTRIEELENELPYYKFWMEGFGRSGIPNMKIEGFLEELETRTNKYLSDMNSDMYVKIDAQAELKSGDIREKISYKVLSTNKDITDYHSYSGGQKQRIKIASLLAFADLLGKFDLIVMDEILELSLDDSGKISVVRLLREKAQDIGSILVISHDSSIKDSFDTAIHVCSNNGVSEIVE
;
A
#
# COMPACT_ATOMS: atom_id res chain seq x y z
N THR A 1 -54.15 125.06 1.22
CA THR A 1 -54.93 123.81 1.02
C THR A 1 -54.02 122.60 0.83
N GLU A 2 -52.88 122.75 0.15
CA GLU A 2 -51.87 121.70 -0.07
C GLU A 2 -51.18 121.17 1.20
N VAL A 3 -50.85 122.04 2.16
CA VAL A 3 -50.17 121.64 3.42
C VAL A 3 -51.01 120.68 4.26
N LYS A 4 -52.34 120.88 4.31
CA LYS A 4 -53.26 120.05 5.10
C LYS A 4 -53.40 118.63 4.50
N ASN A 5 -53.45 118.54 3.17
CA ASN A 5 -53.48 117.25 2.46
C ASN A 5 -52.14 116.50 2.58
N SER A 6 -51.01 117.20 2.58
CA SER A 6 -49.69 116.58 2.84
C SER A 6 -49.56 116.02 4.26
N ILE A 7 -50.07 116.73 5.28
CA ILE A 7 -50.06 116.25 6.67
C ILE A 7 -50.93 115.00 6.84
N ILE A 8 -52.12 114.97 6.22
CA ILE A 8 -53.00 113.79 6.26
C ILE A 8 -52.36 112.60 5.54
N HIS A 9 -51.74 112.83 4.39
CA HIS A 9 -51.04 111.78 3.64
C HIS A 9 -49.86 111.20 4.44
N LYS A 10 -49.02 112.05 5.03
CA LYS A 10 -47.91 111.62 5.90
C LYS A 10 -48.39 110.94 7.18
N SER A 11 -49.52 111.36 7.75
CA SER A 11 -50.13 110.71 8.91
C SER A 11 -50.64 109.30 8.60
N ASN A 12 -51.24 109.11 7.42
CA ASN A 12 -51.67 107.80 6.94
C ASN A 12 -50.48 106.89 6.60
N GLU A 13 -49.41 107.44 6.02
CA GLU A 13 -48.15 106.71 5.82
C GLU A 13 -47.53 106.28 7.16
N ASN A 14 -47.47 107.18 8.15
CA ASN A 14 -46.98 106.84 9.48
C ASN A 14 -47.82 105.75 10.16
N ARG A 15 -49.15 105.77 10.03
CA ARG A 15 -50.01 104.70 10.55
C ARG A 15 -49.74 103.37 9.85
N LYS A 16 -49.49 103.39 8.54
CA LYS A 16 -49.15 102.19 7.78
C LYS A 16 -47.79 101.63 8.20
N ILE A 17 -46.77 102.49 8.30
CA ILE A 17 -45.44 102.13 8.81
C ILE A 17 -45.53 101.57 10.24
N GLN A 18 -46.34 102.16 11.11
CA GLN A 18 -46.52 101.64 12.48
C GLN A 18 -47.19 100.26 12.50
N SER A 19 -48.15 100.01 11.59
CA SER A 19 -48.76 98.69 11.43
C SER A 19 -47.74 97.67 10.94
N ASP A 20 -46.91 98.04 9.96
CA ASP A 20 -45.86 97.18 9.40
C ASP A 20 -44.78 96.87 10.45
N ILE A 21 -44.40 97.87 11.27
CA ILE A 21 -43.48 97.68 12.41
C ILE A 21 -44.06 96.68 13.41
N ASN A 22 -45.32 96.84 13.82
CA ASN A 22 -45.95 95.93 14.78
C ASN A 22 -46.04 94.49 14.24
N GLN A 23 -46.25 94.34 12.92
CA GLN A 23 -46.28 93.04 12.28
C GLN A 23 -44.89 92.40 12.21
N LEU A 24 -43.86 93.18 11.85
CA LEU A 24 -42.47 92.72 11.87
C LEU A 24 -42.01 92.36 13.30
N GLU A 25 -42.42 93.12 14.33
CA GLU A 25 -42.11 92.80 15.73
C GLU A 25 -42.71 91.46 16.16
N LYS A 26 -43.93 91.16 15.70
CA LYS A 26 -44.58 89.87 15.96
C LYS A 26 -43.86 88.72 15.25
N GLU A 27 -43.50 88.90 13.98
CA GLU A 27 -42.72 87.90 13.22
C GLU A 27 -41.34 87.66 13.85
N ILE A 28 -40.66 88.72 14.30
CA ILE A 28 -39.37 88.61 15.02
C ILE A 28 -39.54 87.82 16.32
N ALA A 29 -40.63 88.04 17.07
CA ALA A 29 -40.90 87.30 18.30
C ALA A 29 -41.14 85.80 18.03
N GLU A 30 -41.91 85.48 16.97
CA GLU A 30 -42.15 84.10 16.55
C GLU A 30 -40.84 83.41 16.10
N ILE A 31 -40.02 84.07 15.27
CA ILE A 31 -38.73 83.54 14.82
C ILE A 31 -37.77 83.31 16.00
N LYS A 32 -37.73 84.23 16.98
CA LYS A 32 -36.92 84.06 18.20
C LYS A 32 -37.36 82.84 19.00
N PHE A 33 -38.67 82.61 19.12
CA PHE A 33 -39.21 81.44 19.79
C PHE A 33 -38.80 80.14 19.08
N TYR A 34 -38.95 80.08 17.74
CA TYR A 34 -38.52 78.92 16.95
C TYR A 34 -37.01 78.65 17.06
N ASN A 35 -36.18 79.69 17.00
CA ASN A 35 -34.73 79.55 17.15
C ASN A 35 -34.35 78.99 18.52
N SER A 36 -35.00 79.46 19.59
CA SER A 36 -34.77 78.91 20.94
C SER A 36 -35.13 77.42 21.04
N ASN A 37 -36.16 76.99 20.31
CA ASN A 37 -36.57 75.58 20.29
C ASN A 37 -35.62 74.71 19.45
N ILE A 38 -35.09 75.24 18.34
CA ILE A 38 -34.07 74.54 17.55
C ILE A 38 -32.77 74.41 18.34
N GLU A 39 -32.37 75.44 19.10
CA GLU A 39 -31.18 75.37 19.96
C GLU A 39 -31.31 74.33 21.08
N SER A 40 -32.49 74.18 21.68
CA SER A 40 -32.72 73.16 22.71
C SER A 40 -32.64 71.75 22.11
N GLN A 41 -33.27 71.53 20.97
CA GLN A 41 -33.21 70.26 20.23
C GLN A 41 -31.78 69.92 19.80
N LYS A 42 -31.02 70.90 19.31
CA LYS A 42 -29.61 70.71 18.95
C LYS A 42 -28.79 70.27 20.16
N LYS A 43 -28.96 70.92 21.31
CA LYS A 43 -28.28 70.52 22.57
C LYS A 43 -28.64 69.10 23.01
N GLU A 44 -29.89 68.69 22.82
CA GLU A 44 -30.33 67.32 23.14
C GLU A 44 -29.67 66.29 22.20
N ILE A 45 -29.66 66.57 20.91
CA ILE A 45 -28.99 65.73 19.90
C ILE A 45 -27.49 65.64 20.19
N ASP A 46 -26.82 66.75 20.49
CA ASP A 46 -25.39 66.79 20.80
C ASP A 46 -25.06 65.95 22.05
N ARG A 47 -25.92 65.99 23.09
CA ARG A 47 -25.78 65.12 24.27
C ARG A 47 -25.93 63.64 23.92
N ARG A 48 -26.88 63.30 23.04
CA ARG A 48 -27.14 61.92 22.61
C ARG A 48 -26.03 61.38 21.73
N ILE A 49 -25.45 62.21 20.85
CA ILE A 49 -24.25 61.87 20.08
C ILE A 49 -23.07 61.61 21.02
N LYS A 50 -22.90 62.44 22.04
CA LYS A 50 -21.84 62.27 23.03
C LYS A 50 -21.99 60.96 23.80
N SER A 51 -23.19 60.63 24.29
CA SER A 51 -23.42 59.38 25.01
C SER A 51 -23.18 58.14 24.14
N ILE A 52 -23.65 58.14 22.90
CA ILE A 52 -23.46 57.02 21.96
C ILE A 52 -21.98 56.83 21.61
N ARG A 53 -21.18 57.90 21.57
CA ARG A 53 -19.74 57.82 21.32
C ARG A 53 -18.93 57.39 22.54
N GLU A 54 -19.45 57.64 23.75
CA GLU A 54 -18.84 57.23 25.02
C GLU A 54 -19.22 55.78 25.41
N GLU A 55 -20.25 55.21 24.78
CA GLU A 55 -20.56 53.77 24.90
C GLU A 55 -19.52 52.93 24.14
N ASP A 56 -18.68 52.19 24.88
CA ASP A 56 -17.77 51.19 24.30
C ASP A 56 -18.55 50.11 23.54
N ASN A 57 -18.10 49.77 22.32
CA ASN A 57 -18.77 48.77 21.49
C ASN A 57 -18.77 47.40 22.21
N PRO A 58 -19.94 46.88 22.63
CA PRO A 58 -20.02 45.68 23.47
C PRO A 58 -19.60 44.40 22.75
N TYR A 59 -19.46 44.44 21.42
CA TYR A 59 -19.03 43.31 20.60
C TYR A 59 -17.55 43.35 20.24
N PHE A 60 -16.81 44.39 20.64
CA PHE A 60 -15.39 44.54 20.28
C PHE A 60 -14.54 43.36 20.78
N ASP A 61 -14.71 42.96 22.04
CA ASP A 61 -13.99 41.83 22.62
C ASP A 61 -14.39 40.49 21.99
N LEU A 62 -15.67 40.33 21.64
CA LEU A 62 -16.16 39.13 20.96
C LEU A 62 -15.57 39.02 19.54
N LYS A 63 -15.50 40.13 18.82
CA LYS A 63 -14.84 40.21 17.50
C LYS A 63 -13.36 39.85 17.61
N ASN A 64 -12.63 40.46 18.55
CA ASN A 64 -11.19 40.18 18.73
C ASN A 64 -10.94 38.71 19.09
N LYS A 65 -11.75 38.11 19.98
CA LYS A 65 -11.65 36.67 20.30
C LYS A 65 -11.92 35.78 19.09
N ALA A 66 -12.89 36.14 18.24
CA ALA A 66 -13.17 35.41 17.02
C ALA A 66 -12.04 35.52 15.99
N GLU A 67 -11.44 36.71 15.85
CA GLU A 67 -10.28 36.94 14.97
C GLU A 67 -9.05 36.16 15.42
N LEU A 68 -8.77 36.11 16.72
CA LEU A 68 -7.68 35.30 17.27
C LEU A 68 -7.91 33.80 16.98
N ARG A 69 -9.10 33.28 17.26
CA ARG A 69 -9.45 31.89 16.92
C ARG A 69 -9.32 31.59 15.44
N LEU A 70 -9.73 32.52 14.57
CA LEU A 70 -9.60 32.36 13.14
C LEU A 70 -8.12 32.26 12.72
N ASN A 71 -7.26 33.07 13.31
CA ASN A 71 -5.83 33.03 13.05
C ASN A 71 -5.20 31.71 13.51
N ASP A 72 -5.58 31.19 14.67
CA ASP A 72 -5.13 29.89 15.17
C ASP A 72 -5.55 28.76 14.22
N ILE A 73 -6.82 28.75 13.79
CA ILE A 73 -7.34 27.75 12.83
C ILE A 73 -6.60 27.84 11.49
N ILE A 74 -6.28 29.04 11.00
CA ILE A 74 -5.52 29.22 9.76
C ILE A 74 -4.09 28.68 9.91
N ALA A 75 -3.46 28.88 11.07
CA ALA A 75 -2.13 28.35 11.35
C ALA A 75 -2.14 26.82 11.37
N ASP A 76 -3.10 26.21 12.08
CA ASP A 76 -3.28 24.76 12.12
C ASP A 76 -3.57 24.19 10.73
N TYR A 77 -4.45 24.82 9.95
CA TYR A 77 -4.75 24.41 8.59
C TYR A 77 -3.49 24.38 7.72
N LYS A 78 -2.64 25.41 7.80
CA LYS A 78 -1.36 25.44 7.08
C LYS A 78 -0.44 24.30 7.52
N HIS A 79 -0.31 24.06 8.82
CA HIS A 79 0.51 22.98 9.37
C HIS A 79 0.06 21.61 8.86
N TYR A 80 -1.24 21.29 9.00
CA TYR A 80 -1.77 20.01 8.55
C TYR A 80 -1.71 19.86 7.03
N LYS A 81 -1.91 20.94 6.27
CA LYS A 81 -1.76 20.90 4.82
C LYS A 81 -0.34 20.52 4.41
N THR A 82 0.68 21.16 4.98
CA THR A 82 2.08 20.80 4.72
C THR A 82 2.36 19.36 5.14
N ARG A 83 1.82 18.92 6.29
CA ARG A 83 2.01 17.54 6.75
C ARG A 83 1.38 16.50 5.81
N ILE A 84 0.21 16.81 5.25
CA ILE A 84 -0.42 15.95 4.23
C ILE A 84 0.46 15.87 2.98
N GLU A 85 0.95 17.00 2.49
CA GLU A 85 1.84 17.03 1.31
C GLU A 85 3.13 16.21 1.54
N GLU A 86 3.73 16.30 2.73
CA GLU A 86 4.88 15.46 3.12
C GLU A 86 4.53 13.96 3.10
N LEU A 87 3.42 13.58 3.74
CA LEU A 87 2.98 12.19 3.82
C LEU A 87 2.59 11.62 2.45
N GLU A 88 1.98 12.42 1.58
CA GLU A 88 1.66 12.06 0.20
C GLU A 88 2.92 11.81 -0.63
N ASN A 89 4.01 12.55 -0.37
CA ASN A 89 5.30 12.31 -1.00
C ASN A 89 5.99 11.04 -0.47
N GLU A 90 5.78 10.70 0.81
CA GLU A 90 6.37 9.49 1.40
C GLU A 90 5.60 8.20 1.07
N LEU A 91 4.27 8.27 0.96
CA LEU A 91 3.37 7.13 0.77
C LEU A 91 3.77 6.20 -0.40
N PRO A 92 4.23 6.70 -1.57
CA PRO A 92 4.67 5.84 -2.67
C PRO A 92 5.85 4.93 -2.29
N TYR A 93 6.81 5.41 -1.49
CA TYR A 93 7.96 4.61 -1.06
C TYR A 93 7.53 3.47 -0.15
N TYR A 94 6.62 3.74 0.79
CA TYR A 94 6.07 2.69 1.65
C TYR A 94 5.26 1.68 0.86
N LYS A 95 4.43 2.11 -0.11
CA LYS A 95 3.70 1.21 -1.00
C LYS A 95 4.64 0.33 -1.82
N PHE A 96 5.71 0.91 -2.38
CA PHE A 96 6.73 0.17 -3.12
C PHE A 96 7.36 -0.93 -2.27
N TRP A 97 7.77 -0.62 -1.03
CA TRP A 97 8.37 -1.63 -0.15
C TRP A 97 7.37 -2.65 0.37
N MET A 98 6.12 -2.26 0.61
CA MET A 98 5.05 -3.19 0.96
C MET A 98 4.75 -4.18 -0.16
N GLU A 99 4.80 -3.74 -1.41
CA GLU A 99 4.63 -4.61 -2.58
C GLU A 99 5.88 -5.48 -2.79
N GLY A 100 7.06 -4.87 -2.77
CA GLY A 100 8.34 -5.53 -2.95
C GLY A 100 8.71 -6.54 -1.86
N PHE A 101 8.32 -6.33 -0.60
CA PHE A 101 8.45 -7.33 0.46
C PHE A 101 7.13 -8.06 0.76
N GLY A 102 6.08 -7.77 -0.01
CA GLY A 102 4.81 -8.46 0.04
C GLY A 102 4.93 -9.88 -0.49
N ARG A 103 3.81 -10.60 -0.44
CA ARG A 103 3.76 -12.01 -0.85
C ARG A 103 4.22 -12.21 -2.30
N SER A 104 3.93 -11.25 -3.18
CA SER A 104 4.24 -11.33 -4.61
C SER A 104 5.52 -10.59 -5.04
N GLY A 105 6.30 -10.06 -4.10
CA GLY A 105 7.49 -9.26 -4.40
C GLY A 105 8.80 -10.06 -4.51
N ILE A 106 9.88 -9.49 -3.99
CA ILE A 106 11.25 -10.04 -3.96
C ILE A 106 11.31 -11.49 -3.45
N PRO A 107 10.59 -11.89 -2.38
CA PRO A 107 10.61 -13.29 -1.93
C PRO A 107 10.12 -14.27 -3.01
N ASN A 108 9.04 -13.94 -3.71
CA ASN A 108 8.55 -14.76 -4.82
C ASN A 108 9.51 -14.76 -6.01
N MET A 109 10.10 -13.61 -6.37
CA MET A 109 11.09 -13.56 -7.46
C MET A 109 12.31 -14.46 -7.18
N LYS A 110 12.77 -14.52 -5.92
CA LYS A 110 13.85 -15.44 -5.53
C LYS A 110 13.43 -16.90 -5.62
N ILE A 111 12.18 -17.21 -5.29
CA ILE A 111 11.62 -18.55 -5.44
C ILE A 111 11.51 -18.91 -6.93
N GLU A 112 11.01 -18.03 -7.79
CA GLU A 112 10.91 -18.25 -9.23
C GLU A 112 12.27 -18.59 -9.84
N GLY A 113 13.31 -17.80 -9.56
CA GLY A 113 14.66 -18.11 -10.04
C GLY A 113 15.21 -19.44 -9.51
N PHE A 114 14.91 -19.80 -8.26
CA PHE A 114 15.26 -21.11 -7.71
C PHE A 114 14.51 -22.26 -8.39
N LEU A 115 13.22 -22.09 -8.67
CA LEU A 115 12.39 -23.10 -9.32
C LEU A 115 12.79 -23.30 -10.79
N GLU A 116 13.16 -22.24 -11.51
CA GLU A 116 13.68 -22.33 -12.88
C GLU A 116 15.00 -23.11 -12.94
N GLU A 117 15.92 -22.84 -12.01
CA GLU A 117 17.19 -23.57 -11.92
C GLU A 117 16.95 -25.04 -11.50
N LEU A 118 16.01 -25.28 -10.58
CA LEU A 118 15.61 -26.62 -10.14
C LEU A 118 14.99 -27.41 -11.30
N GLU A 119 14.11 -26.79 -12.09
CA GLU A 119 13.52 -27.37 -13.29
C GLU A 119 14.62 -27.77 -14.27
N THR A 120 15.53 -26.85 -14.58
CA THR A 120 16.63 -27.06 -15.52
C THR A 120 17.50 -28.24 -15.12
N ARG A 121 17.91 -28.32 -13.85
CA ARG A 121 18.73 -29.42 -13.33
C ARG A 121 17.98 -30.73 -13.26
N THR A 122 16.71 -30.71 -12.85
CA THR A 122 15.88 -31.92 -12.81
C THR A 122 15.76 -32.53 -14.20
N ASN A 123 15.49 -31.70 -15.22
CA ASN A 123 15.38 -32.15 -16.60
C ASN A 123 16.71 -32.64 -17.18
N LYS A 124 17.84 -32.05 -16.77
CA LYS A 124 19.15 -32.59 -17.10
C LYS A 124 19.33 -34.02 -16.58
N TYR A 125 19.03 -34.27 -15.30
CA TYR A 125 19.16 -35.62 -14.73
C TYR A 125 18.18 -36.63 -15.34
N LEU A 126 16.97 -36.20 -15.68
CA LEU A 126 16.02 -37.03 -16.44
C LEU A 126 16.61 -37.43 -17.79
N SER A 127 17.23 -36.49 -18.51
CA SER A 127 17.93 -36.75 -19.76
C SER A 127 19.12 -37.71 -19.57
N ASP A 128 19.94 -37.52 -18.54
CA ASP A 128 21.11 -38.38 -18.25
C ASP A 128 20.72 -39.84 -17.92
N MET A 129 19.51 -40.03 -17.39
CA MET A 129 18.90 -41.35 -17.15
C MET A 129 18.16 -41.92 -18.38
N ASN A 130 18.27 -41.30 -19.56
CA ASN A 130 17.55 -41.67 -20.78
C ASN A 130 16.01 -41.65 -20.63
N SER A 131 15.48 -40.67 -19.90
CA SER A 131 14.04 -40.50 -19.75
C SER A 131 13.47 -39.63 -20.87
N ASP A 132 12.27 -39.97 -21.35
CA ASP A 132 11.45 -39.19 -22.28
C ASP A 132 10.53 -38.17 -21.57
N MET A 133 10.75 -37.96 -20.27
CA MET A 133 9.91 -37.13 -19.42
C MET A 133 10.57 -35.78 -19.18
N TYR A 134 9.74 -34.75 -19.09
CA TYR A 134 10.12 -33.40 -18.75
C TYR A 134 9.28 -32.91 -17.58
N VAL A 135 9.91 -32.29 -16.61
CA VAL A 135 9.29 -31.69 -15.43
C VAL A 135 9.16 -30.20 -15.68
N LYS A 136 7.99 -29.64 -15.37
CA LYS A 136 7.76 -28.21 -15.31
C LYS A 136 7.36 -27.81 -13.90
N ILE A 137 8.02 -26.79 -13.36
CA ILE A 137 7.81 -26.31 -11.99
C ILE A 137 7.32 -24.86 -12.06
N ASP A 138 6.07 -24.62 -11.66
CA ASP A 138 5.50 -23.28 -11.61
C ASP A 138 5.39 -22.82 -10.15
N ALA A 139 5.72 -21.55 -9.86
CA ALA A 139 5.52 -20.95 -8.52
C ALA A 139 4.04 -20.77 -8.14
N GLN A 140 3.16 -20.87 -9.15
CA GLN A 140 1.73 -20.64 -9.04
C GLN A 140 0.96 -21.88 -9.51
N ALA A 141 -0.16 -22.16 -8.84
CA ALA A 141 -1.09 -23.21 -9.22
C ALA A 141 -2.47 -22.60 -9.53
N GLU A 142 -3.02 -22.95 -10.68
CA GLU A 142 -4.39 -22.62 -11.06
C GLU A 142 -5.35 -23.63 -10.41
N LEU A 143 -6.36 -23.12 -9.70
CA LEU A 143 -7.43 -23.94 -9.15
C LEU A 143 -8.42 -24.34 -10.26
N LYS A 144 -9.20 -25.39 -10.01
CA LYS A 144 -10.32 -25.78 -10.89
C LYS A 144 -11.37 -24.65 -11.09
N SER A 145 -11.37 -23.63 -10.23
CA SER A 145 -12.19 -22.43 -10.33
C SER A 145 -11.61 -21.36 -11.28
N GLY A 146 -10.37 -21.51 -11.75
CA GLY A 146 -9.62 -20.48 -12.48
C GLY A 146 -8.84 -19.51 -11.58
N ASP A 147 -8.98 -19.61 -10.25
CA ASP A 147 -8.24 -18.77 -9.32
C ASP A 147 -6.78 -19.22 -9.20
N ILE A 148 -5.85 -18.27 -9.31
CA ILE A 148 -4.42 -18.52 -9.18
C ILE A 148 -4.02 -18.41 -7.70
N ARG A 149 -3.31 -19.41 -7.18
CA ARG A 149 -2.71 -19.37 -5.83
C ARG A 149 -1.20 -19.52 -5.91
N GLU A 150 -0.49 -18.85 -5.01
CA GLU A 150 0.93 -19.06 -4.73
C GLU A 150 1.12 -20.44 -4.09
N LYS A 151 1.27 -21.46 -4.94
CA LYS A 151 1.51 -22.84 -4.57
C LYS A 151 2.38 -23.44 -5.66
N ILE A 152 3.52 -23.98 -5.26
CA ILE A 152 4.42 -24.67 -6.17
C ILE A 152 3.67 -25.82 -6.84
N SER A 153 3.57 -25.76 -8.15
CA SER A 153 2.95 -26.78 -8.98
C SER A 153 4.05 -27.56 -9.69
N TYR A 154 3.98 -28.89 -9.63
CA TYR A 154 4.96 -29.79 -10.20
C TYR A 154 4.27 -30.63 -11.27
N LYS A 155 4.50 -30.30 -12.54
CA LYS A 155 3.86 -30.94 -13.70
C LYS A 155 4.87 -31.82 -14.42
N VAL A 156 4.40 -32.93 -14.95
CA VAL A 156 5.23 -33.84 -15.76
C VAL A 156 4.61 -33.92 -17.14
N LEU A 157 5.48 -33.83 -18.14
CA LEU A 157 5.19 -33.82 -19.55
C LEU A 157 5.94 -35.01 -20.17
N SER A 158 5.32 -35.72 -21.11
CA SER A 158 6.04 -36.65 -21.99
C SER A 158 6.54 -35.91 -23.23
N THR A 159 7.43 -36.51 -24.03
CA THR A 159 7.92 -36.00 -25.32
C THR A 159 6.83 -35.47 -26.27
N ASN A 160 5.58 -35.95 -26.15
CA ASN A 160 4.43 -35.46 -26.92
C ASN A 160 3.79 -34.18 -26.34
N LYS A 161 4.33 -33.61 -25.27
CA LYS A 161 3.88 -32.40 -24.55
C LYS A 161 2.47 -32.46 -23.94
N ASP A 162 1.86 -33.63 -23.88
CA ASP A 162 0.61 -33.81 -23.15
C ASP A 162 0.88 -33.75 -21.63
N ILE A 163 0.20 -32.81 -20.97
CA ILE A 163 0.20 -32.73 -19.51
C ILE A 163 -0.56 -33.95 -18.99
N THR A 164 0.16 -34.87 -18.39
CA THR A 164 -0.44 -36.07 -17.80
C THR A 164 -0.40 -35.95 -16.28
N ASP A 165 -1.45 -36.37 -15.60
CA ASP A 165 -1.49 -36.36 -14.13
C ASP A 165 -0.30 -37.18 -13.59
N TYR A 166 0.45 -36.64 -12.62
CA TYR A 166 1.56 -37.34 -11.97
C TYR A 166 1.14 -38.75 -11.50
N HIS A 167 -0.12 -38.94 -11.08
CA HIS A 167 -0.63 -40.23 -10.66
C HIS A 167 -0.69 -41.29 -11.77
N SER A 168 -0.76 -40.89 -13.04
CA SER A 168 -0.85 -41.79 -14.20
C SER A 168 0.47 -42.45 -14.61
N TYR A 169 1.61 -41.92 -14.14
CA TYR A 169 2.93 -42.46 -14.47
C TYR A 169 3.21 -43.80 -13.78
N SER A 170 4.00 -44.65 -14.44
CA SER A 170 4.49 -45.92 -13.88
C SER A 170 5.36 -45.70 -12.64
N GLY A 171 5.53 -46.75 -11.82
CA GLY A 171 6.38 -46.69 -10.62
C GLY A 171 7.81 -46.22 -10.94
N GLY A 172 8.41 -46.77 -12.01
CA GLY A 172 9.78 -46.43 -12.41
C GLY A 172 9.90 -45.02 -12.95
N GLN A 173 8.90 -44.54 -13.68
CA GLN A 173 8.85 -43.14 -14.11
C GLN A 173 8.80 -42.19 -12.92
N LYS A 174 7.92 -42.44 -11.95
CA LYS A 174 7.86 -41.65 -10.71
C LYS A 174 9.19 -41.70 -9.95
N GLN A 175 9.87 -42.84 -9.95
CA GLN A 175 11.15 -42.99 -9.26
C GLN A 175 12.28 -42.20 -9.94
N ARG A 176 12.38 -42.23 -11.27
CA ARG A 176 13.34 -41.38 -12.01
C ARG A 176 13.12 -39.90 -11.72
N ILE A 177 11.87 -39.45 -11.71
CA ILE A 177 11.54 -38.07 -11.37
C ILE A 177 12.02 -37.73 -9.96
N LYS A 178 11.73 -38.58 -8.96
CA LYS A 178 12.18 -38.38 -7.58
C LYS A 178 13.70 -38.27 -7.47
N ILE A 179 14.44 -39.17 -8.12
CA ILE A 179 15.92 -39.17 -8.09
C ILE A 179 16.47 -37.91 -8.76
N ALA A 180 15.96 -37.56 -9.95
CA ALA A 180 16.35 -36.35 -10.65
C ALA A 180 16.11 -35.09 -9.81
N SER A 181 14.93 -34.96 -9.19
CA SER A 181 14.63 -33.83 -8.32
C SER A 181 15.55 -33.80 -7.11
N LEU A 182 15.80 -34.94 -6.47
CA LEU A 182 16.66 -35.03 -5.29
C LEU A 182 18.09 -34.56 -5.60
N LEU A 183 18.67 -35.03 -6.71
CA LEU A 183 19.99 -34.60 -7.16
C LEU A 183 20.02 -33.12 -7.53
N ALA A 184 18.97 -32.60 -8.18
CA ALA A 184 18.84 -31.18 -8.49
C ALA A 184 18.75 -30.31 -7.23
N PHE A 185 18.02 -30.75 -6.21
CA PHE A 185 17.97 -30.08 -4.90
C PHE A 185 19.33 -30.13 -4.19
N ALA A 186 20.00 -31.27 -4.20
CA ALA A 186 21.31 -31.43 -3.57
C ALA A 186 22.35 -30.47 -4.17
N ASP A 187 22.37 -30.39 -5.50
CA ASP A 187 23.19 -29.45 -6.27
C ASP A 187 22.93 -27.98 -5.91
N LEU A 188 21.65 -27.60 -5.75
CA LEU A 188 21.25 -26.21 -5.56
C LEU A 188 21.48 -25.69 -4.15
N LEU A 189 21.24 -26.54 -3.16
CA LEU A 189 21.41 -26.16 -1.76
C LEU A 189 22.90 -26.10 -1.37
N GLY A 190 23.74 -26.87 -2.05
CA GLY A 190 25.18 -26.97 -1.81
C GLY A 190 25.50 -27.57 -0.43
N LYS A 191 26.70 -28.13 -0.27
CA LYS A 191 27.24 -28.64 1.02
C LYS A 191 26.63 -29.95 1.55
N PHE A 192 26.35 -30.91 0.69
CA PHE A 192 26.14 -32.29 1.17
C PHE A 192 27.42 -33.06 0.91
N ASP A 193 27.98 -33.69 1.95
CA ASP A 193 29.08 -34.66 1.82
C ASP A 193 28.54 -36.10 1.75
N LEU A 194 27.25 -36.27 2.05
CA LEU A 194 26.55 -37.56 2.08
C LEU A 194 25.09 -37.39 1.63
N ILE A 195 24.66 -38.21 0.67
CA ILE A 195 23.24 -38.43 0.33
C ILE A 195 22.87 -39.86 0.74
N VAL A 196 21.77 -40.02 1.46
CA VAL A 196 21.22 -41.34 1.82
C VAL A 196 19.91 -41.56 1.06
N MET A 197 19.83 -42.68 0.34
CA MET A 197 18.69 -43.08 -0.46
C MET A 197 18.13 -44.41 0.05
N ASP A 198 16.98 -44.34 0.70
CA ASP A 198 16.31 -45.52 1.28
C ASP A 198 15.27 -46.11 0.32
N GLU A 199 15.49 -47.33 -0.15
CA GLU A 199 14.63 -48.08 -1.09
C GLU A 199 14.28 -47.34 -2.39
N ILE A 200 15.13 -46.38 -2.79
CA ILE A 200 14.88 -45.52 -3.96
C ILE A 200 15.26 -46.20 -5.28
N LEU A 201 15.83 -47.41 -5.27
CA LEU A 201 16.15 -48.15 -6.50
C LEU A 201 15.22 -49.35 -6.77
N GLU A 202 14.31 -49.64 -5.85
CA GLU A 202 13.56 -50.90 -5.85
C GLU A 202 12.22 -50.86 -6.58
N LEU A 203 11.76 -49.68 -6.96
CA LEU A 203 10.41 -49.48 -7.46
C LEU A 203 10.37 -49.39 -8.99
N SER A 204 10.20 -50.57 -9.62
CA SER A 204 9.69 -50.67 -11.00
C SER A 204 10.59 -50.06 -12.09
N LEU A 205 11.91 -50.05 -11.88
CA LEU A 205 12.90 -49.80 -12.93
C LEU A 205 13.32 -51.13 -13.58
N ASP A 206 13.40 -51.14 -14.90
CA ASP A 206 13.99 -52.22 -15.69
C ASP A 206 15.52 -52.27 -15.49
N ASP A 207 16.17 -53.39 -15.82
CA ASP A 207 17.61 -53.59 -15.61
C ASP A 207 18.45 -52.48 -16.29
N SER A 208 18.04 -52.05 -17.50
CA SER A 208 18.65 -50.93 -18.22
C SER A 208 18.50 -49.60 -17.47
N GLY A 209 17.33 -49.38 -16.87
CA GLY A 209 17.05 -48.22 -16.03
C GLY A 209 17.90 -48.17 -14.78
N LYS A 210 18.01 -49.29 -14.06
CA LYS A 210 18.84 -49.40 -12.85
C LYS A 210 20.30 -49.07 -13.16
N ILE A 211 20.85 -49.62 -14.24
CA ILE A 211 22.23 -49.34 -14.68
C ILE A 211 22.43 -47.84 -14.95
N SER A 212 21.49 -47.21 -15.66
CA SER A 212 21.56 -45.78 -15.98
C SER A 212 21.52 -44.90 -14.72
N VAL A 213 20.68 -45.25 -13.76
CA VAL A 213 20.59 -44.55 -12.47
C VAL A 213 21.87 -44.73 -11.65
N VAL A 214 22.37 -45.96 -11.51
CA VAL A 214 23.59 -46.21 -10.71
C VAL A 214 24.81 -45.51 -11.32
N ARG A 215 24.92 -45.48 -12.65
CA ARG A 215 25.97 -44.71 -13.35
C ARG A 215 25.90 -43.23 -12.96
N LEU A 216 24.72 -42.63 -13.01
CA LEU A 216 24.52 -41.23 -12.62
C LEU A 216 24.88 -40.99 -11.15
N LEU A 217 24.48 -41.88 -10.24
CA LEU A 217 24.83 -41.77 -8.82
C LEU A 217 26.35 -41.84 -8.61
N ARG A 218 27.05 -42.71 -9.34
CA ARG A 218 28.51 -42.82 -9.24
C ARG A 218 29.22 -41.56 -9.73
N GLU A 219 28.78 -41.00 -10.85
CA GLU A 219 29.27 -39.72 -11.34
C GLU A 219 29.02 -38.62 -10.30
N LYS A 220 27.85 -38.62 -9.67
CA LYS A 220 27.51 -37.64 -8.63
C LYS A 220 28.24 -37.80 -7.31
N ALA A 221 28.59 -39.01 -6.92
CA ALA A 221 29.44 -39.24 -5.77
C ALA A 221 30.80 -38.53 -5.93
N GLN A 222 31.34 -38.42 -7.16
CA GLN A 222 32.60 -37.70 -7.40
C GLN A 222 32.49 -36.20 -7.10
N ASP A 223 31.32 -35.60 -7.31
CA ASP A 223 31.06 -34.18 -7.06
C ASP A 223 30.69 -33.89 -5.60
N ILE A 224 29.90 -34.76 -4.98
CA ILE A 224 29.22 -34.53 -3.69
C ILE A 224 29.98 -35.19 -2.53
N GLY A 225 30.68 -36.30 -2.77
CA GLY A 225 31.32 -37.11 -1.73
C GLY A 225 30.76 -38.53 -1.71
N SER A 226 29.86 -38.82 -0.77
CA SER A 226 29.33 -40.18 -0.60
C SER A 226 27.84 -40.27 -0.93
N ILE A 227 27.44 -41.34 -1.62
CA ILE A 227 26.03 -41.69 -1.80
C ILE A 227 25.82 -43.09 -1.22
N LEU A 228 25.03 -43.16 -0.14
CA LEU A 228 24.61 -44.40 0.48
C LEU A 228 23.25 -44.80 -0.07
N VAL A 229 23.16 -45.99 -0.65
CA VAL A 229 21.91 -46.58 -1.10
C VAL A 229 21.57 -47.77 -0.22
N ILE A 230 20.35 -47.79 0.29
CA ILE A 230 19.78 -48.91 1.04
C ILE A 230 18.82 -49.64 0.10
N SER A 231 19.03 -50.95 -0.05
CA SER A 231 18.23 -51.82 -0.91
C SER A 231 18.28 -53.29 -0.44
N HIS A 232 17.16 -53.99 -0.53
CA HIS A 232 17.06 -55.45 -0.50
C HIS A 232 17.40 -56.12 -1.86
N ASP A 233 17.54 -55.36 -2.94
CA ASP A 233 17.91 -55.87 -4.25
C ASP A 233 19.43 -56.12 -4.35
N SER A 234 19.81 -57.39 -4.30
CA SER A 234 21.21 -57.80 -4.44
C SER A 234 21.77 -57.69 -5.87
N SER A 235 20.92 -57.54 -6.90
CA SER A 235 21.35 -57.52 -8.31
C SER A 235 22.19 -56.28 -8.67
N ILE A 236 22.06 -55.20 -7.90
CA ILE A 236 22.77 -53.94 -8.14
C ILE A 236 24.08 -53.83 -7.34
N LYS A 237 24.41 -54.81 -6.50
CA LYS A 237 25.58 -54.79 -5.60
C LYS A 237 26.88 -54.47 -6.34
N ASP A 238 27.12 -55.14 -7.47
CA ASP A 238 28.36 -55.02 -8.24
C ASP A 238 28.52 -53.66 -8.93
N SER A 239 27.47 -52.82 -8.89
CA SER A 239 27.48 -51.47 -9.47
C SER A 239 27.97 -50.40 -8.50
N PHE A 240 28.21 -50.73 -7.22
CA PHE A 240 28.68 -49.82 -6.18
C PHE A 240 30.13 -50.12 -5.76
N ASP A 241 30.84 -49.10 -5.27
CA ASP A 241 32.24 -49.22 -4.83
C ASP A 241 32.39 -49.99 -3.51
N THR A 242 31.37 -49.94 -2.65
CA THR A 242 31.35 -50.63 -1.35
C THR A 242 29.93 -51.11 -1.08
N ALA A 243 29.78 -52.33 -0.58
CA ALA A 243 28.50 -52.91 -0.24
C ALA A 243 28.55 -53.51 1.17
N ILE A 244 27.57 -53.19 2.00
CA ILE A 244 27.42 -53.70 3.37
C ILE A 244 26.18 -54.60 3.38
N HIS A 245 26.32 -55.86 3.78
CA HIS A 245 25.20 -56.79 3.88
C HIS A 245 24.69 -56.81 5.31
N VAL A 246 23.37 -56.69 5.49
CA VAL A 246 22.72 -56.76 6.80
C VAL A 246 21.76 -57.94 6.81
N CYS A 247 21.88 -58.81 7.80
CA CYS A 247 21.05 -60.01 7.97
C CYS A 247 20.32 -59.97 9.32
N SER A 248 19.12 -60.54 9.39
CA SER A 248 18.43 -60.78 10.67
C SER A 248 18.59 -62.24 11.07
N ASN A 249 19.30 -62.49 12.16
CA ASN A 249 19.54 -63.81 12.72
C ASN A 249 18.88 -63.89 14.11
N ASN A 250 17.85 -64.72 14.26
CA ASN A 250 17.10 -64.87 15.51
C ASN A 250 16.60 -63.54 16.13
N GLY A 251 16.24 -62.56 15.30
CA GLY A 251 15.77 -61.24 15.76
C GLY A 251 16.89 -60.25 16.09
N VAL A 252 18.16 -60.58 15.82
CA VAL A 252 19.31 -59.69 15.94
C VAL A 252 19.81 -59.32 14.54
N SER A 253 20.02 -58.03 14.29
CA SER A 253 20.60 -57.56 13.03
C SER A 253 22.13 -57.66 13.08
N GLU A 254 22.71 -58.37 12.12
CA GLU A 254 24.15 -58.61 12.00
C GLU A 254 24.65 -58.06 10.66
N ILE A 255 25.82 -57.42 10.66
CA ILE A 255 26.52 -57.02 9.44
C ILE A 255 27.37 -58.21 8.99
N VAL A 256 27.23 -58.59 7.72
CA VAL A 256 28.00 -59.66 7.09
C VAL A 256 28.96 -59.02 6.09
N GLU A 257 30.27 -59.29 6.26
CA GLU A 257 31.33 -58.88 5.34
C GLU A 257 31.31 -59.70 4.04
#